data_AF-A0A661Y525-F1
#
_entry.id   AF-A0A661Y525-F1
#
_cell.length_a   1.000
_cell.length_b   1.000
_cell.length_c   1.000
_cell.angle_alpha   90.00
_cell.angle_beta   90.00
_cell.angle_gamma   90.00
#
_symmetry.space_group_name_H-M   'P 1'
#
loop_
_entity.id
_entity.type
_entity.pdbx_description
1 polymer ?
#
loop_
_entity_poly.entity_id
_entity_poly.type
_entity_poly.pdbx_seq_one_letter_code
_entity_poly.pdbx_strand_id
1 'polypeptide(L)'
;MQTNPQANSDLSFEDFKTEVLNDYKIAVSSRECSLLGRREVLTGKAKFGIFGDGKEVPQLAWAKAFKNGDWRSGYYRDQTFMMAIGELTIEQFFAGLYAHTDINADPMSAGR
;
A
#
# COMPACT_ATOMS: atom_id res chain seq x y z
N MET A 1 -9.75 -6.19 30.75
CA MET A 1 -8.88 -5.07 30.28
C MET A 1 -9.69 -3.80 30.38
N GLN A 2 -9.23 -2.83 31.18
CA GLN A 2 -9.88 -1.52 31.28
C GLN A 2 -9.68 -0.80 29.95
N THR A 3 -10.77 -0.54 29.23
CA THR A 3 -10.76 0.33 28.05
C THR A 3 -10.64 1.76 28.56
N ASN A 4 -9.44 2.33 28.50
CA ASN A 4 -9.24 3.75 28.76
C ASN A 4 -9.92 4.56 27.63
N PRO A 5 -11.00 5.31 27.89
CA PRO A 5 -11.62 6.15 26.87
C PRO A 5 -10.89 7.50 26.89
N GLN A 6 -9.64 7.52 26.46
CA GLN A 6 -8.93 8.75 26.14
C GLN A 6 -8.60 8.75 24.66
N ALA A 7 -9.61 9.00 23.85
CA ALA A 7 -9.47 9.33 22.44
C ALA A 7 -10.49 10.40 22.12
N ASN A 8 -10.20 11.64 22.51
CA ASN A 8 -10.86 12.85 22.01
C ASN A 8 -9.93 14.03 22.29
N SER A 9 -8.82 14.09 21.57
CA SER A 9 -8.37 15.39 21.09
C SER A 9 -9.17 15.65 19.82
N ASP A 10 -10.06 16.64 19.83
CA ASP A 10 -10.78 17.04 18.62
C ASP A 10 -9.75 17.29 17.51
N LEU A 11 -9.80 16.46 16.46
CA LEU A 11 -8.89 16.56 15.33
C LEU A 11 -9.08 17.95 14.70
N SER A 12 -8.02 18.76 14.59
CA SER A 12 -8.18 20.09 14.00
C SER A 12 -8.54 19.96 12.51
N PHE A 13 -9.20 20.97 11.94
CA PHE A 13 -9.50 20.98 10.51
C PHE A 13 -8.24 20.83 9.65
N GLU A 14 -7.12 21.44 10.08
CA GLU A 14 -5.85 21.34 9.34
C GLU A 14 -5.23 19.94 9.45
N ASP A 15 -5.33 19.28 10.60
CA ASP A 15 -4.90 17.88 10.76
C ASP A 15 -5.75 16.96 9.88
N PHE A 16 -7.08 17.15 9.90
CA PHE A 16 -8.02 16.39 9.06
C PHE A 16 -7.69 16.54 7.58
N LYS A 17 -7.51 17.78 7.13
CA LYS A 17 -7.17 18.09 5.74
C LYS A 17 -5.84 17.47 5.34
N THR A 18 -4.83 17.55 6.21
CA THR A 18 -3.51 16.95 5.96
C THR A 18 -3.63 15.43 5.81
N GLU A 19 -4.40 14.78 6.68
CA GLU A 19 -4.67 13.35 6.63
C GLU A 19 -5.37 12.95 5.33
N VAL A 20 -6.43 13.68 4.94
CA VAL A 20 -7.18 13.42 3.70
C VAL A 20 -6.29 13.57 2.46
N LEU A 21 -5.43 14.60 2.42
CA LEU A 21 -4.51 14.78 1.29
C LEU A 21 -3.46 13.68 1.22
N ASN A 22 -2.97 13.20 2.36
CA ASN A 22 -2.03 12.09 2.41
C ASN A 22 -2.67 10.78 1.92
N ASP A 23 -3.87 10.46 2.43
CA ASP A 23 -4.65 9.30 1.99
C ASP A 23 -4.94 9.36 0.49
N TYR A 24 -5.37 10.51 -0.01
CA TYR A 24 -5.61 10.73 -1.43
C TYR A 24 -4.35 10.48 -2.26
N LYS A 25 -3.19 11.01 -1.83
CA LYS A 25 -1.91 10.78 -2.49
C LYS A 25 -1.58 9.29 -2.56
N ILE A 26 -1.74 8.54 -1.47
CA ILE A 26 -1.47 7.10 -1.43
C ILE A 26 -2.44 6.33 -2.34
N ALA A 27 -3.74 6.63 -2.27
CA ALA A 27 -4.76 6.00 -3.12
C ALA A 27 -4.46 6.20 -4.61
N VAL A 28 -4.21 7.45 -5.03
CA VAL A 28 -3.92 7.77 -6.42
C VAL A 28 -2.60 7.16 -6.86
N SER A 29 -1.55 7.19 -6.03
CA SER A 29 -0.26 6.56 -6.37
C SER A 29 -0.42 5.05 -6.58
N SER A 30 -1.13 4.37 -5.69
CA SER A 30 -1.43 2.93 -5.82
C SER A 30 -2.27 2.63 -7.07
N ARG A 31 -3.24 3.50 -7.39
CA ARG A 31 -4.05 3.41 -8.60
C ARG A 31 -3.20 3.53 -9.86
N GLU A 32 -2.32 4.53 -9.92
CA GLU A 32 -1.44 4.73 -11.07
C GLU A 32 -0.43 3.59 -11.22
N CYS A 33 0.11 3.06 -10.11
CA CYS A 33 0.95 1.86 -10.13
C CYS A 33 0.21 0.66 -10.74
N SER A 34 -1.08 0.48 -10.41
CA SER A 34 -1.92 -0.57 -10.98
C SER A 34 -2.10 -0.42 -12.50
N LEU A 35 -2.36 0.80 -12.96
CA LEU A 35 -2.53 1.10 -14.39
C LEU A 35 -1.22 0.89 -15.18
N LEU A 36 -0.11 1.38 -14.64
CA LEU A 36 1.22 1.22 -15.22
C LEU A 36 1.66 -0.25 -15.22
N GLY A 37 1.54 -0.93 -14.08
CA GLY A 37 1.90 -2.35 -13.98
C GLY A 37 1.12 -3.21 -14.98
N ARG A 38 -0.17 -2.94 -15.17
CA ARG A 38 -0.99 -3.62 -16.19
C ARG A 38 -0.42 -3.42 -17.59
N ARG A 39 0.00 -2.20 -17.93
CA ARG A 39 0.62 -1.91 -19.24
C ARG A 39 1.95 -2.66 -19.41
N GLU A 40 2.78 -2.71 -18.38
CA GLU A 40 4.07 -3.38 -18.41
C GLU A 40 3.92 -4.91 -18.60
N VAL A 41 2.92 -5.51 -17.96
CA VAL A 41 2.57 -6.93 -18.18
C VAL A 41 2.01 -7.15 -19.60
N LEU A 42 1.06 -6.32 -20.05
CA LEU A 42 0.46 -6.46 -21.38
C LEU A 42 1.44 -6.24 -22.53
N THR A 43 2.51 -5.49 -22.31
CA THR A 43 3.59 -5.26 -23.29
C THR A 43 4.74 -6.25 -23.17
N GLY A 44 4.64 -7.24 -22.28
CA GLY A 44 5.62 -8.31 -22.12
C GLY A 44 6.92 -7.91 -21.41
N LYS A 45 7.00 -6.71 -20.85
CA LYS A 45 8.17 -6.25 -20.09
C LYS A 45 8.22 -6.87 -18.68
N ALA A 46 7.06 -7.14 -18.12
CA ALA A 46 6.88 -7.93 -16.90
C ALA A 46 6.16 -9.25 -17.22
N LYS A 47 6.47 -10.33 -16.49
CA LYS A 47 5.93 -11.67 -16.78
C LYS A 47 4.47 -11.83 -16.34
N PHE A 48 4.13 -11.32 -15.15
CA PHE A 48 2.82 -11.47 -14.54
C PHE A 48 2.63 -10.41 -13.45
N GLY A 49 1.39 -9.95 -13.25
CA GLY A 49 1.06 -9.03 -12.17
C GLY A 49 -0.44 -9.00 -11.91
N ILE A 50 -0.82 -8.98 -10.64
CA ILE A 50 -2.20 -8.74 -10.18
C ILE A 50 -2.20 -7.45 -9.38
N PHE A 51 -3.16 -6.58 -9.68
CA PHE A 51 -3.16 -5.21 -9.17
C PHE A 51 -4.38 -4.92 -8.28
N GLY A 52 -4.20 -4.02 -7.32
CA GLY A 52 -5.18 -3.67 -6.28
C GLY A 52 -6.38 -2.82 -6.71
N ASP A 53 -6.63 -2.66 -8.02
CA ASP A 53 -7.68 -1.79 -8.59
C ASP A 53 -9.03 -1.87 -7.84
N GLY A 54 -9.53 -0.72 -7.39
CA GLY A 54 -10.85 -0.57 -6.75
C GLY A 54 -10.89 -0.94 -5.26
N LYS A 55 -9.73 -1.20 -4.64
CA LYS A 55 -9.59 -1.53 -3.21
C LYS A 55 -8.84 -0.47 -2.41
N GLU A 56 -8.55 0.68 -3.01
CA GLU A 56 -7.68 1.70 -2.46
C GLU A 56 -8.25 2.27 -1.15
N VAL A 57 -9.49 2.77 -1.18
CA VAL A 57 -10.18 3.35 0.00
C VAL A 57 -10.35 2.35 1.15
N PRO A 58 -10.89 1.13 0.97
CA PRO A 58 -11.03 0.20 2.09
C PRO A 58 -9.69 -0.24 2.68
N GLN A 59 -8.61 -0.27 1.89
CA GLN A 59 -7.28 -0.58 2.41
C GLN A 59 -6.66 0.57 3.20
N LEU A 60 -6.92 1.83 2.84
CA LEU A 60 -6.56 2.99 3.66
C LEU A 60 -7.30 2.97 5.00
N ALA A 61 -8.60 2.68 4.99
CA ALA A 61 -9.38 2.53 6.22
C ALA A 61 -8.83 1.40 7.11
N TRP A 62 -8.45 0.27 6.50
CA TRP A 62 -7.79 -0.83 7.23
C TRP A 62 -6.45 -0.39 7.82
N ALA A 63 -5.60 0.31 7.07
CA ALA A 63 -4.29 0.78 7.55
C ALA A 63 -4.40 1.71 8.77
N LYS A 64 -5.45 2.55 8.84
CA LYS A 64 -5.70 3.42 10.01
C LYS A 64 -6.11 2.65 11.27
N ALA A 65 -6.79 1.53 11.10
CA ALA A 65 -7.24 0.70 12.21
C ALA A 65 -6.16 -0.32 12.67
N PHE A 66 -5.20 -0.63 11.80
CA PHE A 66 -4.16 -1.63 12.02
C PHE A 66 -3.08 -1.10 13.00
N LYS A 67 -2.69 -1.92 13.97
CA LYS A 67 -1.76 -1.56 15.04
C LYS A 67 -0.64 -2.58 15.19
N ASN A 68 0.46 -2.15 15.82
CA ASN A 68 1.55 -3.05 16.16
C ASN A 68 1.04 -4.20 17.04
N GLY A 69 1.30 -5.43 16.61
CA GLY A 69 0.79 -6.65 17.24
C GLY A 69 -0.43 -7.26 16.52
N ASP A 70 -1.09 -6.52 15.63
CA ASP A 70 -2.07 -7.09 14.72
C ASP A 70 -1.37 -7.96 13.67
N TRP A 71 -2.03 -9.07 13.30
CA TRP A 71 -1.50 -10.02 12.33
C TRP A 71 -2.21 -9.85 11.00
N ARG A 72 -1.44 -9.85 9.92
CA ARG A 72 -1.94 -9.79 8.55
C ARG A 72 -1.53 -11.06 7.81
N SER A 73 -2.52 -11.76 7.26
CA SER A 73 -2.31 -12.76 6.22
C SER A 73 -2.64 -12.12 4.87
N GLY A 74 -1.68 -11.42 4.29
CA GLY A 74 -1.84 -10.69 3.04
C GLY A 74 -2.04 -11.59 1.81
N TYR A 75 -2.49 -11.01 0.71
CA TYR A 75 -2.60 -11.64 -0.60
C TYR A 75 -2.32 -10.62 -1.71
N TYR A 76 -2.09 -11.04 -2.96
CA TYR A 76 -1.53 -10.21 -4.05
C TYR A 76 -2.29 -8.93 -4.48
N ARG A 77 -3.34 -8.47 -3.78
CA ARG A 77 -4.11 -7.24 -4.11
C ARG A 77 -4.12 -6.19 -3.01
N ASP A 78 -3.18 -6.24 -2.07
CA ASP A 78 -3.17 -5.42 -0.86
C ASP A 78 -2.03 -4.39 -0.82
N GLN A 79 -1.59 -3.97 -2.02
CA GLN A 79 -0.52 -3.00 -2.24
C GLN A 79 -0.81 -1.62 -1.60
N THR A 80 -2.07 -1.14 -1.61
CA THR A 80 -2.40 0.18 -1.05
C THR A 80 -2.21 0.17 0.46
N PHE A 81 -2.60 -0.92 1.11
CA PHE A 81 -2.35 -1.09 2.54
C PHE A 81 -0.84 -1.09 2.83
N MET A 82 -0.04 -1.86 2.07
CA MET A 82 1.40 -1.92 2.30
C MET A 82 2.07 -0.56 2.10
N MET A 83 1.67 0.18 1.08
CA MET A 83 2.11 1.56 0.86
C MET A 83 1.69 2.47 2.01
N ALA A 84 0.47 2.32 2.53
CA ALA A 84 -0.06 3.14 3.62
C ALA A 84 0.64 2.91 4.96
N ILE A 85 1.09 1.67 5.24
CA ILE A 85 1.86 1.35 6.45
C ILE A 85 3.37 1.50 6.28
N GLY A 86 3.84 1.90 5.08
CA GLY A 86 5.27 2.12 4.79
C GLY A 86 6.09 0.86 4.49
N GLU A 87 5.44 -0.29 4.32
CA GLU A 87 6.09 -1.59 4.05
C GLU A 87 6.27 -1.89 2.56
N LEU A 88 5.86 -0.97 1.68
CA LEU A 88 6.05 -1.08 0.23
C LEU A 88 6.20 0.30 -0.40
N THR A 89 7.33 0.52 -1.06
CA THR A 89 7.56 1.69 -1.91
C THR A 89 7.14 1.41 -3.36
N ILE A 90 7.02 2.47 -4.17
CA ILE A 90 6.70 2.35 -5.60
C ILE A 90 7.82 1.60 -6.32
N GLU A 91 9.06 1.93 -6.00
CA GLU A 91 10.26 1.30 -6.55
C GLU A 91 10.28 -0.20 -6.25
N GLN A 92 10.00 -0.61 -5.00
CA GLN A 92 9.92 -2.02 -4.62
C GLN A 92 8.76 -2.74 -5.32
N PHE A 93 7.61 -2.07 -5.47
CA PHE A 93 6.47 -2.63 -6.21
C PHE A 93 6.86 -2.98 -7.65
N PHE A 94 7.55 -2.09 -8.36
CA PHE A 94 8.00 -2.35 -9.72
C PHE A 94 9.21 -3.29 -9.78
N ALA A 95 10.13 -3.23 -8.81
CA ALA A 95 11.24 -4.18 -8.71
C ALA A 95 10.73 -5.63 -8.59
N GLY A 96 9.72 -5.87 -7.75
CA GLY A 96 9.05 -7.17 -7.65
C GLY A 96 8.34 -7.55 -8.96
N LEU A 97 7.67 -6.60 -9.62
CA LEU A 97 7.00 -6.84 -10.91
C LEU A 97 7.99 -7.29 -12.01
N TYR A 98 9.22 -6.79 -11.98
CA TYR A 98 10.28 -7.15 -12.94
C TYR A 98 11.19 -8.28 -12.47
N ALA A 99 10.92 -8.90 -11.32
CA ALA A 99 11.77 -9.93 -10.71
C ALA A 99 13.23 -9.47 -10.50
N HIS A 100 13.40 -8.28 -9.93
CA HIS A 100 14.71 -7.72 -9.62
C HIS A 100 15.42 -8.55 -8.55
N THR A 101 16.67 -8.96 -8.79
CA THR A 101 17.36 -9.97 -7.94
C THR A 101 18.04 -9.41 -6.69
N ASP A 102 18.21 -8.09 -6.60
CA ASP A 102 18.73 -7.43 -5.39
C ASP A 102 17.67 -7.37 -4.29
N ILE A 103 17.96 -7.97 -3.13
CA ILE A 103 17.08 -8.00 -1.95
C ILE A 103 16.77 -6.61 -1.38
N ASN A 104 17.62 -5.62 -1.62
CA ASN A 104 17.35 -4.25 -1.19
C ASN A 104 16.30 -3.59 -2.09
N ALA A 105 16.25 -3.98 -3.37
CA ALA A 105 15.29 -3.49 -4.34
C ALA A 105 13.96 -4.27 -4.31
N ASP A 106 14.02 -5.61 -4.18
CA ASP A 106 12.87 -6.48 -3.98
C ASP A 106 13.03 -7.30 -2.68
N PRO A 107 12.66 -6.73 -1.52
CA PRO A 107 12.76 -7.41 -0.24
C PRO A 107 11.75 -8.56 -0.07
N MET A 108 10.74 -8.64 -0.93
CA MET A 108 9.65 -9.63 -0.81
C MET A 108 10.05 -10.97 -1.42
N SER A 109 10.79 -10.96 -2.53
CA SER A 109 11.14 -12.19 -3.25
C SER A 109 12.61 -12.32 -3.64
N ALA A 110 13.35 -11.22 -3.71
CA ALA A 110 14.68 -11.15 -4.33
C ALA A 110 14.69 -11.76 -5.74
N GLY A 111 13.65 -11.47 -6.54
CA GLY A 111 13.48 -11.93 -7.92
C GLY A 111 13.01 -13.37 -8.09
N ARG A 112 12.39 -13.97 -7.06
CA ARG A 112 11.90 -15.36 -7.08
C ARG A 112 10.38 -15.47 -7.29
#